data_AF-A0ABD1ZTL2-F1
#
_entry.id   AF-A0ABD1ZTL2-F1
#
_cell.length_a   1.000
_cell.length_b   1.000
_cell.length_c   1.000
_cell.angle_alpha   90.00
_cell.angle_beta   90.00
_cell.angle_gamma   90.00
#
_symmetry.space_group_name_H-M   'P 1'
#
loop_
_entity.id
_entity.type
_entity.pdbx_description
1 polymer ?
#
loop_
_entity_poly.entity_id
_entity_poly.type
_entity_poly.pdbx_seq_one_letter_code
_entity_poly.pdbx_strand_id
1 'polypeptide(L)'
;MNKPGGPGPGGPGGATGFGVGNPGAAGPTATAAAAAAQRQRTLLQRADADIGSLLDNFSHLMKAARVNDPVRNSQESFQMEVHAARVVQAAESLLKLVSELKQTAVFSDFIALNEQIEKRSAKFVQLTEDTEQLLVGVGDQIAASLHDLESHYYSSGYRTTAEVDDSAKANGEHQET
;
A
#
# COMPACT_ATOMS: atom_id res chain seq x y z
N MET A 1 -27.10 -40.87 -38.68
CA MET A 1 -25.86 -41.63 -38.38
C MET A 1 -24.88 -40.67 -37.72
N ASN A 2 -24.69 -40.74 -36.39
CA ASN A 2 -23.72 -41.60 -35.66
C ASN A 2 -22.42 -40.80 -35.44
N LYS A 3 -21.89 -40.48 -34.25
CA LYS A 3 -22.22 -40.70 -32.83
C LYS A 3 -21.37 -39.68 -32.02
N PRO A 4 -21.70 -39.36 -30.76
CA PRO A 4 -20.98 -38.39 -29.93
C PRO A 4 -19.86 -39.06 -29.12
N GLY A 5 -18.72 -38.37 -28.98
CA GLY A 5 -17.64 -38.76 -28.07
C GLY A 5 -17.80 -38.02 -26.74
N GLY A 6 -18.06 -38.79 -25.68
CA GLY A 6 -18.14 -38.31 -24.29
C GLY A 6 -16.76 -38.19 -23.60
N PRO A 7 -16.70 -38.33 -22.27
CA PRO A 7 -16.22 -37.29 -21.37
C PRO A 7 -14.78 -37.51 -20.86
N GLY A 8 -14.08 -36.41 -20.55
CA GLY A 8 -12.76 -36.40 -19.90
C GLY A 8 -12.68 -35.29 -18.85
N PRO A 9 -11.85 -35.45 -17.82
CA PRO A 9 -12.25 -35.30 -16.43
C PRO A 9 -12.11 -33.88 -15.87
N GLY A 10 -12.99 -33.56 -14.92
CA GLY A 10 -12.88 -32.36 -14.09
C GLY A 10 -11.56 -32.33 -13.33
N GLY A 11 -10.77 -31.29 -13.59
CA GLY A 11 -9.69 -30.87 -12.70
C GLY A 11 -10.29 -30.03 -11.56
N PRO A 12 -9.92 -30.28 -10.29
CA PRO A 12 -10.35 -29.45 -9.18
C PRO A 12 -9.80 -28.03 -9.33
N GLY A 13 -10.65 -27.07 -8.99
CA GLY A 13 -10.46 -25.65 -9.18
C GLY A 13 -9.14 -25.13 -8.63
N GLY A 14 -8.62 -24.13 -9.36
CA GLY A 14 -7.44 -23.38 -8.99
C GLY A 14 -7.59 -22.81 -7.58
N ALA A 15 -6.69 -23.22 -6.70
CA ALA A 15 -6.37 -22.45 -5.52
C ALA A 15 -5.95 -21.05 -5.99
N THR A 16 -6.73 -20.05 -5.59
CA THR A 16 -6.33 -18.64 -5.57
C THR A 16 -5.12 -18.54 -4.65
N GLY A 17 -3.93 -18.69 -5.24
CA GLY A 17 -2.67 -18.34 -4.60
C GLY A 17 -2.67 -16.84 -4.40
N PHE A 18 -2.69 -16.41 -3.14
CA PHE A 18 -2.31 -15.06 -2.77
C PHE A 18 -0.86 -14.85 -3.20
N GLY A 19 -0.69 -14.06 -4.26
CA GLY A 19 0.62 -13.79 -4.84
C GLY A 19 1.52 -13.09 -3.82
N VAL A 20 2.60 -13.78 -3.46
CA VAL A 20 3.77 -13.19 -2.80
C VAL A 20 4.37 -12.17 -3.77
N GLY A 21 4.22 -10.89 -3.46
CA GLY A 21 4.75 -9.78 -4.25
C GLY A 21 6.28 -9.74 -4.18
N ASN A 22 6.92 -9.76 -5.34
CA ASN A 22 8.37 -9.59 -5.53
C ASN A 22 8.84 -8.19 -5.03
N PRO A 23 9.87 -8.07 -4.17
CA PRO A 23 10.25 -6.80 -3.53
C PRO A 23 11.04 -5.82 -4.44
N GLY A 24 11.16 -6.09 -5.74
CA GLY A 24 12.02 -5.32 -6.66
C GLY A 24 11.31 -4.48 -7.73
N ALA A 25 9.98 -4.57 -7.86
CA ALA A 25 9.24 -3.77 -8.84
C ALA A 25 8.74 -2.50 -8.15
N ALA A 26 9.15 -1.32 -8.65
CA ALA A 26 8.55 -0.06 -8.24
C ALA A 26 7.03 -0.19 -8.38
N GLY A 27 6.33 -0.23 -7.24
CA GLY A 27 4.92 -0.58 -7.21
C GLY A 27 4.06 0.42 -7.99
N PRO A 28 2.80 0.05 -8.32
CA PRO A 28 1.84 0.94 -8.99
C PRO A 28 1.66 2.30 -8.29
N THR A 29 1.98 2.39 -7.00
CA THR A 29 1.98 3.62 -6.21
C THR A 29 3.08 4.62 -6.64
N ALA A 30 4.27 4.15 -7.01
CA ALA A 30 5.39 5.03 -7.39
C ALA A 30 5.16 5.72 -8.75
N THR A 31 4.60 4.98 -9.72
CA THR A 31 4.22 5.54 -11.02
C THR A 31 3.04 6.51 -10.89
N ALA A 32 2.09 6.22 -10.01
CA ALA A 32 0.99 7.13 -9.68
C ALA A 32 1.48 8.44 -9.03
N ALA A 33 2.47 8.36 -8.13
CA ALA A 33 3.07 9.54 -7.49
C ALA A 33 3.77 10.47 -8.50
N ALA A 34 4.54 9.90 -9.45
CA ALA A 34 5.18 10.68 -10.50
C ALA A 34 4.16 11.38 -11.41
N ALA A 35 3.07 10.69 -11.78
CA ALA A 35 1.99 11.27 -12.57
C ALA A 35 1.24 12.38 -11.81
N ALA A 36 1.05 12.24 -10.50
CA ALA A 36 0.46 13.26 -9.65
C ALA A 36 1.33 14.54 -9.58
N ALA A 37 2.64 14.38 -9.40
CA ALA A 37 3.59 15.50 -9.38
C ALA A 37 3.62 16.26 -10.73
N GLN A 38 3.51 15.53 -11.84
CA GLN A 38 3.42 16.15 -13.17
C GLN A 38 2.11 16.92 -13.35
N ARG A 39 0.97 16.37 -12.92
CA ARG A 39 -0.31 17.10 -12.93
C ARG A 39 -0.25 18.40 -12.13
N GLN A 40 0.35 18.38 -10.95
CA GLN A 40 0.48 19.58 -10.11
C GLN A 40 1.24 20.70 -10.84
N ARG A 41 2.32 20.38 -11.56
CA ARG A 41 3.06 21.37 -12.36
C ARG A 41 2.22 21.96 -13.48
N THR A 42 1.46 21.13 -14.20
CA THR A 42 0.56 21.59 -15.27
C THR A 42 -0.53 22.51 -14.73
N LEU A 43 -1.10 22.19 -13.56
CA LEU A 43 -2.12 23.03 -12.92
C LEU A 43 -1.56 24.41 -12.55
N LEU A 44 -0.33 24.47 -12.01
CA LEU A 44 0.32 25.75 -11.69
C LEU A 44 0.60 26.59 -12.94
N GLN A 45 1.15 25.97 -14.00
CA GLN A 45 1.41 26.66 -15.26
C GLN A 45 0.12 27.25 -15.87
N ARG A 46 -0.99 26.50 -15.78
CA ARG A 46 -2.30 26.98 -16.23
C ARG A 46 -2.81 28.15 -15.39
N ALA A 47 -2.61 28.12 -14.06
CA ALA A 47 -2.94 29.23 -13.18
C ALA A 47 -2.22 30.52 -13.60
N ASP A 48 -0.91 30.44 -13.80
CA ASP A 48 -0.08 31.58 -14.18
C ASP A 48 -0.53 32.17 -15.53
N ALA A 49 -0.84 31.31 -16.50
CA ALA A 49 -1.35 31.72 -17.81
C ALA A 49 -2.72 32.40 -17.71
N ASP A 50 -3.65 31.83 -16.95
CA ASP A 50 -5.01 32.36 -16.80
C ASP A 50 -5.01 33.69 -16.03
N ILE A 51 -4.20 33.82 -14.97
CA ILE A 51 -4.02 35.07 -14.22
C ILE A 51 -3.38 36.14 -15.12
N GLY A 52 -2.33 35.78 -15.87
CA GLY A 52 -1.69 36.69 -16.80
C GLY A 52 -2.65 37.22 -17.86
N SER A 53 -3.45 36.33 -18.45
CA SER A 53 -4.49 36.68 -19.43
C SER A 53 -5.56 37.59 -18.81
N LEU A 54 -6.00 37.31 -17.58
CA LEU A 54 -7.00 38.12 -16.88
C LEU A 54 -6.49 39.56 -16.64
N LEU A 55 -5.27 39.69 -16.15
CA LEU A 55 -4.65 41.01 -15.88
C LEU A 55 -4.41 41.80 -17.17
N ASP A 56 -3.92 41.15 -18.22
CA ASP A 56 -3.67 41.82 -19.50
C ASP A 56 -4.98 42.30 -20.14
N ASN A 57 -5.99 41.44 -20.21
CA ASN A 57 -7.30 41.83 -20.76
C ASN A 57 -7.98 42.92 -19.91
N PHE A 58 -7.85 42.87 -18.58
CA PHE A 58 -8.36 43.93 -17.72
C PHE A 58 -7.62 45.27 -17.93
N SER A 59 -6.30 45.24 -18.16
CA SER A 59 -5.54 46.44 -18.53
C SER A 59 -6.02 47.03 -19.85
N HIS A 60 -6.35 46.19 -20.84
CA HIS A 60 -6.94 46.64 -22.10
C HIS A 60 -8.32 47.29 -21.90
N LEU A 61 -9.19 46.73 -21.05
CA LEU A 61 -10.47 47.36 -20.67
C LEU A 61 -10.24 48.76 -20.09
N MET A 62 -9.32 48.89 -19.14
CA MET A 62 -9.01 50.17 -18.48
C MET A 62 -8.48 51.22 -19.46
N LYS A 63 -7.72 50.79 -20.48
CA LYS A 63 -7.25 51.68 -21.56
C LYS A 63 -8.39 52.11 -22.47
N ALA A 64 -9.26 51.18 -22.88
CA ALA A 64 -10.41 51.44 -23.75
C ALA A 64 -11.48 52.31 -23.07
N ALA A 65 -11.61 52.25 -21.74
CA ALA A 65 -12.52 53.09 -20.98
C ALA A 65 -12.14 54.60 -20.99
N ARG A 66 -10.91 54.95 -21.40
CA ARG A 66 -10.49 56.35 -21.55
C ARG A 66 -10.99 56.92 -22.90
N VAL A 67 -12.19 57.47 -22.87
CA VAL A 67 -12.85 58.12 -24.01
C VAL A 67 -12.05 59.32 -24.51
N ASN A 68 -11.64 59.33 -25.79
CA ASN A 68 -10.91 60.44 -26.42
C ASN A 68 -11.53 60.97 -27.73
N ASP A 69 -12.21 60.14 -28.54
CA ASP A 69 -12.71 60.54 -29.88
C ASP A 69 -13.99 59.79 -30.29
N PRO A 70 -15.08 60.47 -30.74
CA PRO A 70 -16.38 59.85 -31.03
C PRO A 70 -16.36 58.80 -32.17
N VAL A 71 -15.47 58.89 -33.16
CA VAL A 71 -15.39 57.87 -34.24
C VAL A 71 -14.60 56.64 -33.77
N ARG A 72 -13.65 56.83 -32.86
CA ARG A 72 -12.91 55.73 -32.21
C ARG A 72 -13.76 54.98 -31.19
N ASN A 73 -14.82 55.60 -30.69
CA ASN A 73 -15.70 55.06 -29.66
C ASN A 73 -16.40 53.74 -30.09
N SER A 74 -16.85 53.62 -31.34
CA SER A 74 -17.52 52.39 -31.82
C SER A 74 -16.55 51.21 -31.96
N GLN A 75 -15.34 51.46 -32.46
CA GLN A 75 -14.27 50.44 -32.54
C GLN A 75 -13.76 50.03 -31.15
N GLU A 76 -13.54 51.00 -30.25
CA GLU A 76 -13.11 50.73 -28.88
C GLU A 76 -14.20 50.00 -28.08
N SER A 77 -15.49 50.29 -28.32
CA SER A 77 -16.61 49.56 -27.70
C SER A 77 -16.60 48.07 -28.06
N PHE A 78 -16.35 47.72 -29.33
CA PHE A 78 -16.24 46.31 -29.74
C PHE A 78 -15.01 45.64 -29.11
N GLN A 79 -13.86 46.30 -29.08
CA GLN A 79 -12.66 45.75 -28.43
C GLN A 79 -12.88 45.54 -26.93
N MET A 80 -13.58 46.46 -26.27
CA MET A 80 -13.92 46.34 -24.85
C MET A 80 -14.78 45.10 -24.58
N GLU A 81 -15.77 44.82 -25.44
CA GLU A 81 -16.60 43.62 -25.35
C GLU A 81 -15.78 42.33 -25.51
N VAL A 82 -14.87 42.30 -26.50
CA VAL A 82 -13.98 41.14 -26.73
C VAL A 82 -13.08 40.89 -25.52
N HIS A 83 -12.45 41.92 -24.97
CA HIS A 83 -11.59 41.77 -23.79
C HIS A 83 -12.40 41.40 -22.55
N ALA A 84 -13.62 41.90 -22.38
CA ALA A 84 -14.49 41.54 -21.27
C ALA A 84 -14.87 40.06 -21.33
N ALA A 85 -15.22 39.56 -22.52
CA ALA A 85 -15.48 38.14 -22.73
C ALA A 85 -14.25 37.27 -22.39
N ARG A 86 -13.04 37.71 -22.75
CA ARG A 86 -11.79 37.01 -22.40
C ARG A 86 -11.49 37.04 -20.90
N VAL A 87 -11.78 38.13 -20.18
CA VAL A 87 -11.68 38.18 -18.71
C VAL A 87 -12.60 37.16 -18.07
N VAL A 88 -13.86 37.09 -18.53
CA VAL A 88 -14.83 36.09 -18.03
C VAL A 88 -14.35 34.67 -18.30
N GLN A 89 -13.84 34.40 -19.50
CA GLN A 89 -13.29 33.09 -19.86
C GLN A 89 -12.09 32.69 -18.99
N ALA A 90 -11.16 33.61 -18.73
CA ALA A 90 -10.02 33.37 -17.85
C ALA A 90 -10.48 33.08 -16.41
N ALA A 91 -11.47 33.82 -15.91
CA ALA A 91 -12.05 33.60 -14.59
C ALA A 91 -12.74 32.23 -14.48
N GLU A 92 -13.47 31.80 -15.51
CA GLU A 92 -14.09 30.47 -15.56
C GLU A 92 -13.03 29.35 -15.58
N SER A 93 -11.95 29.53 -16.35
CA SER A 93 -10.82 28.60 -16.36
C SER A 93 -10.16 28.48 -14.97
N LEU A 94 -10.00 29.59 -14.25
CA LEU A 94 -9.51 29.59 -12.87
C LEU A 94 -10.46 28.85 -11.91
N LEU A 95 -11.78 29.01 -12.05
CA LEU A 95 -12.75 28.26 -11.25
C LEU A 95 -12.64 26.74 -11.50
N LYS A 96 -12.48 26.34 -12.77
CA LYS A 96 -12.27 24.94 -13.14
C LYS A 96 -10.95 24.41 -12.55
N LEU A 97 -9.88 25.21 -12.61
CA LEU A 97 -8.59 24.87 -12.00
C LEU A 97 -8.72 24.65 -10.49
N VAL A 98 -9.44 25.52 -9.77
CA VAL A 98 -9.68 25.37 -8.33
C VAL A 98 -10.43 24.07 -8.03
N SER A 99 -11.40 23.69 -8.87
CA SER A 99 -12.11 22.41 -8.75
C SER A 99 -11.15 21.22 -8.93
N GLU A 100 -10.32 21.25 -9.98
CA GLU A 100 -9.30 20.21 -10.25
C GLU A 100 -8.26 20.10 -9.12
N LEU A 101 -7.85 21.23 -8.52
CA LEU A 101 -6.96 21.26 -7.36
C LEU A 101 -7.60 20.65 -6.12
N LYS A 102 -8.87 20.98 -5.83
CA LYS A 102 -9.62 20.37 -4.71
C LYS A 102 -9.73 18.86 -4.88
N GLN A 103 -10.04 18.40 -6.10
CA GLN A 103 -10.09 16.97 -6.41
C GLN A 103 -8.72 16.31 -6.18
N THR A 104 -7.64 16.94 -6.65
CA THR A 104 -6.26 16.43 -6.47
C THR A 104 -5.87 16.33 -5.00
N ALA A 105 -6.20 17.33 -4.19
CA ALA A 105 -5.91 17.33 -2.74
C ALA A 105 -6.60 16.16 -2.03
N VAL A 106 -7.89 15.94 -2.30
CA VAL A 106 -8.65 14.81 -1.72
C VAL A 106 -8.00 13.47 -2.07
N PHE A 107 -7.61 13.26 -3.33
CA PHE A 107 -6.97 12.00 -3.74
C PHE A 107 -5.54 11.84 -3.22
N SER A 108 -4.80 12.94 -3.05
CA SER A 108 -3.46 12.92 -2.47
C SER A 108 -3.47 12.36 -1.04
N ASP A 109 -4.44 12.79 -0.23
CA ASP A 109 -4.59 12.31 1.14
C ASP A 109 -4.85 10.79 1.19
N PHE A 110 -5.63 10.26 0.24
CA PHE A 110 -5.86 8.81 0.13
C PHE A 110 -4.61 8.04 -0.28
N ILE A 111 -3.79 8.57 -1.20
CA ILE A 111 -2.53 7.92 -1.59
C ILE A 111 -1.58 7.84 -0.39
N ALA A 112 -1.43 8.95 0.35
CA ALA A 112 -0.60 9.00 1.55
C ALA A 112 -1.10 8.06 2.64
N LEU A 113 -2.43 8.00 2.85
CA LEU A 113 -3.05 7.07 3.78
C LEU A 113 -2.80 5.60 3.37
N ASN A 114 -2.92 5.30 2.07
CA ASN A 114 -2.68 3.96 1.55
C ASN A 114 -1.22 3.53 1.75
N GLU A 115 -0.26 4.42 1.50
CA GLU A 115 1.16 4.17 1.77
C GLU A 115 1.41 3.92 3.27
N GLN A 116 0.73 4.66 4.15
CA GLN A 116 0.81 4.43 5.60
C GLN A 116 0.18 3.10 6.03
N ILE A 117 -0.93 2.68 5.39
CA ILE A 117 -1.55 1.37 5.61
C ILE A 117 -0.58 0.27 5.18
N GLU A 118 0.00 0.37 3.98
CA GLU A 118 0.96 -0.60 3.45
C GLU A 118 2.18 -0.74 4.37
N LYS A 119 2.74 0.39 4.83
CA LYS A 119 3.87 0.41 5.77
C LYS A 119 3.52 -0.25 7.11
N ARG A 120 2.30 -0.04 7.62
CA ARG A 120 1.85 -0.69 8.87
C ARG A 120 1.59 -2.17 8.67
N SER A 121 1.01 -2.55 7.53
CA SER A 121 0.81 -3.96 7.15
C SER A 121 2.13 -4.71 7.15
N ALA A 122 3.15 -4.18 6.46
CA ALA A 122 4.50 -4.75 6.43
C ALA A 122 5.11 -4.89 7.83
N LYS A 123 4.92 -3.89 8.71
CA LYS A 123 5.37 -3.97 10.11
C LYS A 123 4.68 -5.07 10.91
N PHE A 124 3.39 -5.30 10.69
CA PHE A 124 2.66 -6.36 11.40
C PHE A 124 3.11 -7.74 10.93
N VAL A 125 3.36 -7.91 9.62
CA VAL A 125 3.95 -9.15 9.09
C VAL A 125 5.30 -9.41 9.74
N GLN A 126 6.19 -8.41 9.77
CA GLN A 126 7.50 -8.54 10.41
C GLN A 126 7.37 -8.88 11.91
N LEU A 127 6.49 -8.19 12.64
CA LEU A 127 6.27 -8.48 14.05
C LEU A 127 5.74 -9.91 14.28
N THR A 128 4.93 -10.41 13.35
CA THR A 128 4.41 -11.79 13.41
C THR A 128 5.55 -12.78 13.22
N GLU A 129 6.40 -12.58 12.22
CA GLU A 129 7.59 -13.40 11.98
C GLU A 129 8.55 -13.41 13.19
N ASP A 130 8.85 -12.22 13.75
CA ASP A 130 9.70 -12.09 14.93
C ASP A 130 9.11 -12.85 16.15
N THR A 131 7.78 -12.77 16.32
CA THR A 131 7.08 -13.45 17.42
C THR A 131 7.05 -14.96 17.22
N GLU A 132 6.82 -15.44 15.99
CA GLU A 132 6.88 -16.86 15.65
C GLU A 132 8.28 -17.43 15.89
N GLN A 133 9.32 -16.70 15.49
CA GLN A 133 10.70 -17.11 15.71
C GLN A 133 11.04 -17.21 17.20
N LEU A 134 10.55 -16.26 18.01
CA LEU A 134 10.71 -16.33 19.46
C LEU A 134 9.97 -17.53 20.07
N LEU A 135 8.76 -17.81 19.61
CA LEU A 135 7.94 -18.92 20.11
C LEU A 135 8.60 -20.27 19.84
N VAL A 136 9.17 -20.45 18.64
CA VAL A 136 9.97 -21.63 18.30
C VAL A 136 11.18 -21.76 19.23
N GLY A 137 11.93 -20.68 19.44
CA GLY A 137 13.10 -20.70 20.33
C GLY A 137 12.76 -21.04 21.78
N VAL A 138 11.64 -20.54 22.31
CA VAL A 138 11.16 -20.92 23.65
C VAL A 138 10.73 -22.39 23.67
N GLY A 139 10.07 -22.87 22.62
CA GLY A 139 9.72 -24.29 22.46
C GLY A 139 10.94 -25.20 22.52
N ASP A 140 12.01 -24.84 21.80
CA ASP A 140 13.27 -25.60 21.80
C ASP A 140 13.94 -25.61 23.19
N GLN A 141 13.92 -24.49 23.91
CA GLN A 141 14.46 -24.40 25.27
C GLN A 141 13.68 -25.28 26.27
N ILE A 142 12.35 -25.30 26.16
CA ILE A 142 11.50 -26.15 26.99
C ILE A 142 11.76 -27.62 26.68
N ALA A 143 11.83 -27.99 25.40
CA ALA A 143 12.12 -29.35 24.98
C ALA A 143 13.49 -29.82 25.48
N ALA A 144 14.53 -28.98 25.38
CA ALA A 144 15.86 -29.27 25.91
C ALA A 144 15.83 -29.46 27.43
N SER A 145 15.17 -28.56 28.16
CA SER A 145 15.05 -28.64 29.63
C SER A 145 14.31 -29.91 30.08
N LEU A 146 13.28 -30.32 29.34
CA LEU A 146 12.51 -31.53 29.62
C LEU A 146 13.35 -32.79 29.35
N HIS A 147 14.09 -32.82 28.24
CA HIS A 147 15.02 -33.91 27.93
C HIS A 147 16.11 -34.05 29.00
N ASP A 148 16.69 -32.94 29.46
CA ASP A 148 17.69 -32.96 30.54
C ASP A 148 17.09 -33.50 31.84
N LEU A 149 15.86 -33.11 32.19
CA LEU A 149 15.17 -33.63 33.36
C LEU A 149 14.86 -35.13 33.24
N GLU A 150 14.40 -35.59 32.08
CA GLU A 150 14.19 -37.01 31.79
C GLU A 150 15.50 -37.79 31.92
N SER A 151 16.60 -37.29 31.34
CA SER A 151 17.92 -37.90 31.47
C SER A 151 18.36 -38.01 32.93
N HIS A 152 18.18 -36.95 33.72
CA HIS A 152 18.45 -36.96 35.16
C HIS A 152 17.58 -37.99 35.92
N TYR A 153 16.31 -38.12 35.56
CA TYR A 153 15.42 -39.11 36.14
C TYR A 153 15.89 -40.54 35.85
N TYR A 154 16.22 -40.86 34.60
CA TYR A 154 16.67 -42.19 34.19
C TYR A 154 18.11 -42.53 34.63
N SER A 155 18.97 -41.53 34.81
CA SER A 155 20.33 -41.71 35.36
C SER A 155 20.38 -41.72 36.89
N SER A 156 19.31 -41.25 37.56
CA SER A 156 19.19 -41.39 39.02
C SER A 156 19.00 -42.87 39.39
N GLY A 157 19.74 -43.34 40.40
CA GLY A 157 19.83 -44.76 40.78
C GLY A 157 18.54 -45.42 41.24
N TYR A 158 17.40 -44.73 41.26
CA TYR A 158 16.10 -45.25 41.70
C TYR A 158 15.48 -46.27 40.74
N ARG A 159 15.91 -46.35 39.47
CA ARG A 159 15.55 -47.47 38.57
C ARG A 159 16.56 -48.62 38.62
N THR A 160 17.85 -48.33 38.79
CA THR A 160 18.87 -49.38 38.87
C THR A 160 18.70 -50.24 40.13
N THR A 161 18.23 -49.67 41.25
CA THR A 161 17.95 -50.46 42.46
C THR A 161 16.71 -51.34 42.33
N ALA A 162 15.70 -50.94 41.55
CA ALA A 162 14.49 -51.76 41.35
C ALA A 162 14.77 -52.99 40.45
N GLU A 163 15.69 -52.88 39.47
CA GLU A 163 16.09 -54.00 38.63
C GLU A 163 17.14 -54.91 39.29
N VAL A 164 17.99 -54.36 40.17
CA VAL A 164 18.98 -55.14 40.95
C VAL A 164 18.32 -55.96 42.05
N ASP A 165 17.26 -55.46 42.72
CA ASP A 165 16.57 -56.22 43.78
C ASP A 165 15.77 -57.41 43.22
N ASP A 166 15.19 -57.30 42.02
CA ASP A 166 14.45 -58.40 41.38
C ASP A 166 15.40 -59.48 40.81
N SER A 167 16.58 -59.06 40.34
CA SER A 167 17.64 -59.97 39.89
C SER A 167 18.38 -60.67 41.05
N ALA A 168 18.44 -60.04 42.23
CA ALA A 168 19.02 -60.63 43.44
C ALA A 168 18.10 -61.68 44.08
N LYS A 169 16.77 -61.52 43.99
CA LYS A 169 15.81 -62.53 44.46
C LYS A 169 15.75 -63.78 43.58
N ALA A 170 15.92 -63.65 42.26
CA ALA A 170 15.86 -64.80 41.35
C ALA A 170 17.09 -65.72 41.41
N ASN A 171 18.22 -65.25 41.97
CA ASN A 171 19.48 -66.02 42.00
C ASN A 171 19.79 -66.65 43.38
N GLY A 172 18.89 -66.52 44.37
CA GLY A 172 19.07 -67.01 45.74
C GLY A 172 18.42 -68.36 46.06
N GLU A 173 17.65 -68.97 45.16
CA GLU A 173 16.93 -70.24 45.44
C GLU A 173 17.65 -71.52 44.96
N HIS A 174 18.93 -71.42 44.56
CA HIS A 174 19.73 -72.58 44.11
C HIS A 174 21.04 -72.78 44.88
N GLN A 175 21.06 -72.58 46.20
CA GLN A 175 22.13 -73.15 47.03
C GLN A 175 21.76 -73.22 48.52
N GLU A 176 21.17 -74.34 48.96
CA GLU A 176 21.61 -75.11 50.15
C GLU A 176 20.66 -76.29 50.42
N THR A 177 21.24 -77.49 50.27
CA THR A 177 20.97 -78.81 50.90
C THR A 177 19.57 -79.18 51.37
#